data_AF-A0A7J0F586-F1
#
_entry.id   AF-A0A7J0F586-F1
#
_cell.length_a   1.000
_cell.length_b   1.000
_cell.length_c   1.000
_cell.angle_alpha   90.00
_cell.angle_beta   90.00
_cell.angle_gamma   90.00
#
_symmetry.space_group_name_H-M   'P 1'
#
loop_
_entity.id
_entity.type
_entity.pdbx_description
1 polymer ?
#
loop_
_entity_poly.entity_id
_entity_poly.type
_entity_poly.pdbx_seq_one_letter_code
_entity_poly.pdbx_strand_id
1 'polypeptide(L)'
;MSLRHESTKQAEVIAVSERSGKGGLQVYEIEYIVDSTRGGMKRIFSAVFVASKKLYILNIAHSDKPESPLDMHRRRILEQVLHSFDDAPLT
;
A
#
# COMPACT_ATOMS: atom_id res chain seq x y z
N MET A 1 -3.08 32.16 -12.15
CA MET A 1 -3.74 30.93 -12.65
C MET A 1 -2.77 29.79 -12.39
N SER A 2 -2.95 29.01 -11.32
CA SER A 2 -2.04 27.89 -10.99
C SER A 2 -2.43 26.70 -11.86
N LEU A 3 -1.60 26.34 -12.83
CA LEU A 3 -1.75 25.09 -13.57
C LEU A 3 -1.67 23.95 -12.55
N ARG A 4 -2.77 23.22 -12.37
CA ARG A 4 -2.77 21.97 -11.59
C ARG A 4 -1.85 20.98 -12.32
N HIS A 5 -0.58 20.97 -11.91
CA HIS A 5 0.38 19.96 -12.35
C HIS A 5 -0.02 18.61 -11.75
N GLU A 6 -0.06 17.57 -12.58
CA GLU A 6 -0.36 16.22 -12.11
C GLU A 6 0.67 15.79 -11.05
N SER A 7 0.19 15.16 -9.98
CA SER A 7 1.01 14.75 -8.83
C SER A 7 1.74 13.42 -9.07
N THR A 8 1.33 12.68 -10.10
CA THR A 8 1.81 11.34 -10.46
C THR A 8 2.17 11.32 -11.93
N LYS A 9 3.37 10.84 -12.26
CA LYS A 9 3.82 10.67 -13.65
C LYS A 9 3.48 9.26 -14.16
N GLN A 10 3.65 8.26 -13.31
CA GLN A 10 3.44 6.85 -13.65
C GLN A 10 3.11 6.03 -12.40
N ALA A 11 2.40 4.93 -12.59
CA ALA A 11 2.26 3.87 -11.60
C ALA A 11 2.42 2.50 -12.26
N GLU A 12 2.97 1.55 -11.51
CA GLU A 12 3.20 0.17 -11.97
C GLU A 12 2.81 -0.80 -10.85
N VAL A 13 1.93 -1.75 -11.13
CA VAL A 13 1.57 -2.82 -10.18
C VAL A 13 2.67 -3.87 -10.20
N ILE A 14 3.21 -4.18 -9.02
CA ILE A 14 4.22 -5.22 -8.83
C ILE A 14 3.56 -6.56 -8.51
N ALA A 15 2.61 -6.55 -7.56
CA ALA A 15 1.98 -7.77 -7.06
C ALA A 15 0.56 -7.50 -6.58
N VAL A 16 -0.27 -8.53 -6.68
CA VAL A 16 -1.61 -8.59 -6.11
C VAL A 16 -1.77 -9.93 -5.41
N SER A 17 -2.31 -9.92 -4.20
CA SER A 17 -2.59 -11.12 -3.42
C SER A 17 -3.86 -10.95 -2.59
N GLU A 18 -4.32 -12.07 -2.06
CA GLU A 18 -5.52 -12.17 -1.26
C GLU A 18 -5.23 -13.05 -0.04
N ARG A 19 -5.78 -12.68 1.12
CA ARG A 19 -5.67 -13.48 2.34
C ARG A 19 -6.92 -13.39 3.21
N SER A 20 -7.11 -14.39 4.06
CA SER A 20 -8.08 -14.33 5.14
C SER A 20 -7.45 -13.66 6.35
N GLY A 21 -8.03 -12.55 6.80
CA GLY A 21 -7.79 -11.94 8.10
C GLY A 21 -8.56 -12.61 9.23
N LYS A 22 -8.64 -11.94 10.37
CA LYS A 22 -9.41 -12.41 11.53
C LYS A 22 -10.90 -12.52 11.18
N GLY A 23 -11.55 -13.53 11.77
CA GLY A 23 -12.98 -13.78 11.53
C GLY A 23 -13.35 -14.15 10.09
N GLY A 24 -12.37 -14.55 9.26
CA GLY A 24 -12.61 -14.88 7.85
C GLY A 24 -12.70 -13.65 6.93
N LEU A 25 -12.27 -12.48 7.40
CA LEU A 25 -12.31 -11.24 6.63
C LEU A 25 -11.44 -11.34 5.38
N GLN A 26 -12.02 -11.16 4.20
CA GLN A 26 -11.26 -11.12 2.95
C GLN A 26 -10.44 -9.82 2.88
N VAL A 27 -9.11 -9.94 2.84
CA VAL A 27 -8.18 -8.82 2.67
C VAL A 27 -7.49 -8.94 1.31
N TYR A 28 -7.55 -7.88 0.53
CA TYR A 28 -6.83 -7.74 -0.74
C TYR A 28 -5.55 -6.95 -0.51
N GLU A 29 -4.45 -7.42 -1.05
CA GLU A 29 -3.15 -6.79 -0.93
C GLU A 29 -2.60 -6.42 -2.30
N ILE A 30 -2.02 -5.23 -2.40
CA ILE A 30 -1.48 -4.68 -3.64
C ILE A 30 -0.13 -4.04 -3.34
N GLU A 31 0.91 -4.46 -4.06
CA GLU A 31 2.20 -3.77 -4.09
C GLU A 31 2.33 -3.05 -5.43
N TYR A 32 2.69 -1.77 -5.40
CA TYR A 32 2.87 -0.97 -6.63
C TYR A 32 3.89 0.14 -6.45
N ILE A 33 4.48 0.60 -7.54
CA ILE A 33 5.36 1.77 -7.58
C ILE A 33 4.58 2.96 -8.11
N VAL A 34 4.87 4.15 -7.57
CA VAL A 34 4.36 5.44 -8.03
C VAL A 34 5.54 6.39 -8.26
N ASP A 35 5.68 6.91 -9.49
CA ASP A 35 6.53 8.08 -9.75
C ASP A 35 5.73 9.34 -9.44
N SER A 36 6.07 10.02 -8.34
CA SER A 36 5.45 11.28 -7.96
C SER A 36 6.28 12.48 -8.40
N THR A 37 5.61 13.52 -8.89
CA THR A 37 6.28 14.76 -9.34
C THR A 37 6.96 15.52 -8.20
N ARG A 38 6.51 15.33 -6.95
CA ARG A 38 6.99 16.08 -5.77
C ARG A 38 7.76 15.25 -4.75
N GLY A 39 7.76 13.92 -4.87
CA GLY A 39 8.31 13.01 -3.87
C GLY A 39 9.16 11.89 -4.43
N GLY A 40 9.43 11.90 -5.74
CA GLY A 40 10.16 10.84 -6.43
C GLY A 40 9.40 9.50 -6.47
N MET A 41 10.15 8.45 -6.76
CA MET A 41 9.66 7.07 -6.81
C MET A 41 9.33 6.56 -5.40
N LYS A 42 8.14 5.98 -5.26
CA LYS A 42 7.68 5.35 -4.02
C LYS A 42 7.17 3.96 -4.32
N ARG A 43 7.51 3.00 -3.47
CA ARG A 43 6.84 1.70 -3.41
C ARG A 43 5.76 1.76 -2.35
N ILE A 44 4.56 1.30 -2.71
CA ILE A 44 3.38 1.30 -1.87
C ILE A 44 2.99 -0.14 -1.58
N PHE A 45 2.76 -0.44 -0.30
CA PHE A 45 2.11 -1.67 0.16
C PHE A 45 0.70 -1.31 0.62
N SER A 46 -0.31 -1.92 0.04
CA SER A 46 -1.71 -1.65 0.34
C SER A 46 -2.42 -2.90 0.83
N ALA A 47 -3.26 -2.74 1.86
CA ALA A 47 -4.19 -3.75 2.33
C ALA A 47 -5.60 -3.14 2.36
N VAL A 48 -6.57 -3.85 1.79
CA VAL A 48 -7.92 -3.36 1.55
C VAL A 48 -8.95 -4.40 1.94
N PHE A 49 -9.97 -4.00 2.68
CA PHE A 49 -11.13 -4.86 2.98
C PHE A 49 -12.40 -4.03 3.14
N VAL A 50 -13.55 -4.72 3.09
CA VAL A 50 -14.87 -4.12 3.34
C VAL A 50 -15.48 -4.78 4.57
N ALA A 51 -15.92 -3.97 5.52
CA ALA A 51 -16.64 -4.42 6.71
C ALA A 51 -17.72 -3.41 7.11
N SER A 52 -18.87 -3.86 7.62
CA SER A 52 -19.97 -2.98 8.06
C SER A 52 -20.34 -1.86 7.06
N LYS A 53 -20.38 -2.18 5.76
CA LYS A 53 -20.63 -1.24 4.64
C LYS A 53 -19.62 -0.10 4.51
N LYS A 54 -18.40 -0.27 5.03
CA LYS A 54 -17.29 0.69 4.93
C LYS A 54 -16.09 0.04 4.24
N LEU A 55 -15.41 0.83 3.41
CA LEU A 55 -14.15 0.46 2.77
C LEU A 55 -12.98 0.92 3.66
N TYR A 56 -12.12 -0.02 4.03
CA TYR A 56 -10.94 0.21 4.84
C TYR A 56 -9.70 0.03 3.96
N ILE A 57 -8.81 1.02 3.96
CA ILE A 57 -7.60 1.04 3.15
C ILE A 57 -6.43 1.44 4.03
N LEU A 58 -5.43 0.59 4.11
CA LEU A 58 -4.09 0.93 4.60
C LEU A 58 -3.18 1.11 3.39
N ASN A 59 -2.44 2.23 3.35
CA ASN A 59 -1.35 2.46 2.40
C ASN A 59 -0.07 2.75 3.17
N ILE A 60 0.95 1.91 3.00
CA ILE A 60 2.29 2.14 3.53
C ILE A 60 3.17 2.62 2.37
N ALA A 61 3.58 3.88 2.42
CA ALA A 61 4.44 4.47 1.39
C ALA A 61 5.91 4.44 1.82
N HIS A 62 6.75 3.80 1.01
CA HIS A 62 8.19 3.76 1.18
C HIS A 62 8.88 4.45 0.00
N SER A 63 9.84 5.33 0.28
CA SER A 63 10.70 5.90 -0.76
C SER A 63 11.62 4.80 -1.30
N ASP A 64 11.44 4.41 -2.55
CA ASP A 64 12.17 3.29 -3.17
C ASP A 64 13.01 3.85 -4.31
N LYS A 65 14.25 4.22 -3.98
CA LYS A 65 15.18 4.83 -4.91
C LYS A 65 16.07 3.75 -5.53
N PRO A 66 16.44 3.84 -6.83
CA PRO A 66 17.37 2.89 -7.44
C PRO A 66 18.70 2.75 -6.69
N GLU A 67 19.18 3.84 -6.08
CA GLU A 67 20.44 3.87 -5.34
C GLU A 67 20.35 3.23 -3.94
N SER A 68 19.14 3.03 -3.44
CA SER A 68 18.86 2.45 -2.12
C SER A 68 17.56 1.64 -2.17
N PRO A 69 17.56 0.50 -2.88
CA PRO A 69 16.36 -0.31 -3.04
C PRO A 69 15.89 -0.83 -1.68
N LEU A 70 14.58 -1.08 -1.56
CA LEU A 70 14.00 -1.67 -0.36
C LEU A 70 14.72 -2.97 0.04
N ASP A 71 15.41 -2.94 1.18
CA ASP A 71 16.12 -4.09 1.73
C ASP A 71 15.16 -5.11 2.36
N MET A 72 15.62 -6.36 2.49
CA MET A 72 14.80 -7.48 2.96
C MET A 72 14.33 -7.34 4.41
N HIS A 73 15.15 -6.74 5.29
CA HIS A 73 14.78 -6.58 6.68
C HIS A 73 13.66 -5.55 6.81
N ARG A 74 13.79 -4.42 6.11
CA ARG A 74 12.75 -3.39 6.06
C ARG A 74 11.49 -3.90 5.38
N ARG A 75 11.60 -4.62 4.26
CA ARG A 75 10.45 -5.26 3.60
C ARG A 75 9.66 -6.10 4.61
N ARG A 76 10.33 -6.97 5.36
CA ARG A 76 9.70 -7.83 6.38
C ARG A 76 8.93 -7.02 7.43
N ILE A 77 9.48 -5.90 7.89
CA ILE A 77 8.79 -5.03 8.85
C ILE A 77 7.54 -4.39 8.22
N LEU A 78 7.64 -3.91 6.98
CA LEU A 78 6.49 -3.31 6.28
C LEU A 78 5.38 -4.35 6.05
N GLU A 79 5.74 -5.57 5.68
CA GLU A 79 4.81 -6.70 5.55
C GLU A 79 4.17 -7.05 6.90
N GLN A 80 4.91 -7.03 8.02
CA GLN A 80 4.32 -7.23 9.35
C GLN A 80 3.28 -6.15 9.70
N VAL A 81 3.57 -4.88 9.39
CA VAL A 81 2.60 -3.79 9.57
C VAL A 81 1.39 -4.00 8.66
N LEU A 82 1.60 -4.38 7.40
CA LEU A 82 0.53 -4.66 6.44
C LEU A 82 -0.39 -5.78 6.93
N HIS A 83 0.19 -6.90 7.37
CA HIS A 83 -0.55 -8.06 7.85
C HIS A 83 -1.28 -7.82 9.18
N SER A 84 -0.87 -6.83 9.96
CA SER A 84 -1.60 -6.42 11.17
C SER A 84 -2.93 -5.71 10.88
N PHE A 85 -3.16 -5.29 9.62
CA PHE A 85 -4.41 -4.69 9.17
C PHE A 85 -5.37 -5.78 8.66
N ASP A 86 -5.98 -6.50 9.60
CA ASP A 86 -6.74 -7.72 9.30
C ASP A 86 -7.99 -7.92 10.16
N ASP A 87 -8.41 -6.88 10.86
CA ASP A 87 -9.50 -6.92 11.83
C ASP A 87 -10.45 -5.74 11.59
N ALA A 88 -11.75 -6.02 11.65
CA ALA A 88 -12.77 -4.98 11.54
C ALA A 88 -13.13 -4.46 12.93
N PRO A 89 -13.29 -3.13 13.12
CA PRO A 89 -13.79 -2.60 14.38
C PRO A 89 -15.16 -3.20 14.70
N LEU A 90 -15.35 -3.64 15.95
CA LEU A 90 -16.68 -3.99 16.46
C LEU A 90 -17.50 -2.69 16.52
N THR A 91 -18.48 -2.56 15.62
CA THR A 91 -19.37 -1.39 15.52
C THR A 91 -20.69 -1.63 16.22
#